data_AF-A0A328NQF1-F1
#
_entry.id   AF-A0A328NQF1-F1
#
_cell.length_a   1.000
_cell.length_b   1.000
_cell.length_c   1.000
_cell.angle_alpha   90.00
_cell.angle_beta   90.00
_cell.angle_gamma   90.00
#
_symmetry.space_group_name_H-M   'P 1'
#
loop_
_entity.id
_entity.type
_entity.pdbx_description
1 polymer ?
#
loop_
_entity_poly.entity_id
_entity_poly.type
_entity_poly.pdbx_seq_one_letter_code
_entity_poly.pdbx_strand_id
1 'polypeptide(L)'
;MTSVAQVTSYPRRAVRALIVAQFATIGAFLTVLLLYLGRMTSAGVGPAEMLTGAYDPKDMVPFGMTGLNPFLWLYAVAGVLYLTGAVLALPLAIVAVALVAREREAVPRATRSLLLAGAVGGLLVLVARFTPPLLDMHRWWLD
;
A
#
# COMPACT_ATOMS: atom_id res chain seq x y z
N MET A 1 22.42 -21.51 34.45
CA MET A 1 22.05 -22.04 33.12
C MET A 1 21.37 -20.92 32.34
N THR A 2 22.12 -20.20 31.52
CA THR A 2 21.57 -19.17 30.63
C THR A 2 20.88 -19.86 29.47
N SER A 3 19.54 -19.82 29.45
CA SER A 3 18.75 -20.21 28.30
C SER A 3 19.11 -19.25 27.16
N VAL A 4 20.01 -19.68 26.28
CA VAL A 4 20.25 -19.01 25.02
C VAL A 4 18.95 -19.22 24.24
N ALA A 5 18.05 -18.23 24.31
CA ALA A 5 16.84 -18.20 23.52
C ALA A 5 17.26 -18.49 22.07
N GLN A 6 16.86 -19.64 21.55
CA GLN A 6 17.16 -20.01 20.17
C GLN A 6 16.58 -18.90 19.30
N VAL A 7 17.46 -18.08 18.72
CA VAL A 7 17.06 -17.06 17.76
C VAL A 7 16.73 -17.82 16.48
N THR A 8 15.45 -18.16 16.32
CA THR A 8 14.94 -18.74 15.09
C THR A 8 15.10 -17.70 13.98
N SER A 9 16.02 -17.95 13.05
CA SER A 9 16.20 -17.10 11.87
C SER A 9 14.93 -17.10 11.01
N TYR A 10 14.55 -15.95 10.46
CA TYR A 10 13.39 -15.88 9.60
C TYR A 10 13.61 -16.69 8.30
N PRO A 11 12.65 -17.54 7.90
CA PRO A 11 12.78 -18.26 6.64
C PRO A 11 12.74 -17.28 5.47
N ARG A 12 13.54 -17.52 4.42
CA ARG A 12 13.61 -16.66 3.22
C ARG A 12 12.23 -16.35 2.61
N ARG A 13 11.30 -17.31 2.69
CA ARG A 13 9.92 -17.15 2.22
C ARG A 13 9.15 -16.08 3.01
N ALA A 14 9.34 -16.02 4.33
CA ALA A 14 8.71 -15.00 5.17
C ALA A 14 9.27 -13.60 4.88
N VAL A 15 10.59 -13.48 4.70
CA VAL A 15 11.23 -12.20 4.33
C VAL A 15 10.71 -11.71 2.97
N ARG A 16 10.60 -12.62 1.99
CA ARG A 16 10.02 -12.28 0.68
C ARG A 16 8.56 -11.85 0.79
N ALA A 17 7.74 -12.56 1.58
CA ALA A 17 6.35 -12.20 1.79
C ALA A 17 6.20 -10.82 2.44
N LEU A 18 7.05 -10.48 3.43
CA LEU A 18 7.09 -9.17 4.06
C LEU A 18 7.41 -8.06 3.06
N ILE A 19 8.44 -8.25 2.22
CA ILE A 19 8.79 -7.30 1.15
C ILE A 19 7.60 -7.13 0.20
N VAL A 20 7.03 -8.24 -0.29
CA VAL A 20 5.88 -8.19 -1.21
C VAL A 20 4.70 -7.45 -0.58
N ALA A 21 4.38 -7.70 0.69
CA ALA A 21 3.29 -7.02 1.38
C ALA A 21 3.53 -5.49 1.49
N GLN A 22 4.76 -5.07 1.85
CA GLN A 22 5.11 -3.66 1.89
C GLN A 22 4.95 -3.00 0.51
N PHE A 23 5.53 -3.58 -0.54
CA PHE A 23 5.44 -2.99 -1.87
C PHE A 23 4.04 -3.08 -2.48
N ALA A 24 3.27 -4.11 -2.17
CA ALA A 24 1.88 -4.23 -2.62
C ALA A 24 0.99 -3.15 -2.00
N THR A 25 1.13 -2.88 -0.71
CA THR A 25 0.36 -1.82 -0.01
C THR A 25 0.75 -0.42 -0.46
N ILE A 26 2.06 -0.16 -0.68
CA ILE A 26 2.54 1.09 -1.28
C ILE A 26 2.00 1.23 -2.71
N GLY A 27 2.13 0.18 -3.52
CA GLY A 27 1.66 0.17 -4.90
C GLY A 27 0.17 0.46 -5.01
N ALA A 28 -0.65 -0.18 -4.16
CA ALA A 28 -2.09 0.08 -4.13
C ALA A 28 -2.43 1.54 -3.78
N PHE A 29 -1.71 2.15 -2.83
CA PHE A 29 -1.86 3.58 -2.54
C PHE A 29 -1.52 4.46 -3.73
N LEU A 30 -0.38 4.19 -4.39
CA LEU A 30 0.03 4.94 -5.57
C LEU A 30 -0.95 4.75 -6.73
N THR A 31 -1.50 3.56 -6.91
CA THR A 31 -2.55 3.31 -7.92
C THR A 31 -3.77 4.17 -7.66
N VAL A 32 -4.30 4.19 -6.43
CA VAL A 32 -5.47 5.03 -6.09
C VAL A 32 -5.17 6.51 -6.30
N LEU A 33 -3.98 6.96 -5.91
CA LEU A 33 -3.52 8.33 -6.13
C LEU A 33 -3.47 8.68 -7.63
N LEU A 34 -2.91 7.80 -8.46
CA LEU A 34 -2.82 8.02 -9.89
C LEU A 34 -4.19 7.99 -10.56
N LEU A 35 -5.11 7.13 -10.11
CA LEU A 35 -6.48 7.13 -10.61
C LEU A 35 -7.20 8.44 -10.25
N TYR A 36 -7.09 8.89 -9.01
CA TYR A 36 -7.66 10.16 -8.56
C TYR A 36 -7.14 11.35 -9.37
N LEU A 37 -5.81 11.48 -9.49
CA LEU A 37 -5.19 12.55 -10.26
C LEU A 37 -5.49 12.42 -11.76
N GLY A 38 -5.50 11.21 -12.31
CA GLY A 38 -5.84 10.94 -13.70
C GLY A 38 -7.30 11.33 -14.03
N ARG A 39 -8.23 11.03 -13.12
CA ARG A 39 -9.63 11.42 -13.28
C ARG A 39 -9.80 12.94 -13.21
N MET A 40 -9.17 13.58 -12.22
CA MET A 40 -9.18 15.02 -12.05
C MET A 40 -8.62 15.75 -13.28
N THR A 41 -7.46 15.32 -13.77
CA THR A 41 -6.80 15.91 -14.94
C THR A 41 -7.55 15.67 -16.24
N SER A 42 -8.13 14.47 -16.44
CA SER A 42 -8.92 14.17 -17.65
C SER A 42 -10.26 14.91 -17.71
N ALA A 43 -10.88 15.19 -16.56
CA ALA A 43 -12.11 15.96 -16.49
C ALA A 43 -11.88 17.49 -16.36
N GLY A 44 -10.65 17.94 -16.10
CA GLY A 44 -10.33 19.35 -15.91
C GLY A 44 -10.94 19.96 -14.65
N VAL A 45 -11.17 19.13 -13.62
CA VAL A 45 -11.89 19.47 -12.39
C VAL A 45 -10.97 19.61 -11.19
N GLY A 46 -11.46 20.23 -10.12
CA GLY A 46 -10.76 20.31 -8.84
C GLY A 46 -11.11 19.18 -7.85
N PRO A 47 -10.37 19.07 -6.71
CA PRO A 47 -10.67 18.11 -5.64
C PRO A 47 -12.10 18.19 -5.09
N ALA A 48 -12.66 19.40 -4.97
CA ALA A 48 -14.01 19.60 -4.45
C ALA A 48 -15.09 19.05 -5.40
N GLU A 49 -14.88 19.20 -6.71
CA GLU A 49 -15.81 18.71 -7.74
C GLU A 49 -15.79 17.18 -7.83
N MET A 50 -14.64 16.55 -7.57
CA MET A 50 -14.51 15.09 -7.48
C MET A 50 -15.41 14.48 -6.39
N LEU A 51 -15.78 15.23 -5.36
CA LEU A 51 -16.62 14.77 -4.24
C LEU A 51 -18.13 14.94 -4.48
N THR A 52 -18.54 15.37 -5.67
CA THR A 52 -19.96 15.60 -6.00
C THR A 52 -20.71 14.33 -6.41
N GLY A 53 -20.01 13.20 -6.55
CA GLY A 53 -20.55 11.93 -7.06
C GLY A 53 -20.64 11.86 -8.59
N ALA A 54 -20.44 12.97 -9.31
CA ALA A 54 -20.44 12.99 -10.78
C ALA A 54 -19.21 12.29 -11.42
N TYR A 55 -18.21 11.94 -10.62
CA TYR A 55 -16.94 11.39 -11.05
C TYR A 55 -16.59 10.11 -10.25
N ASP A 56 -17.51 9.15 -10.14
CA ASP A 56 -17.34 7.94 -9.34
C ASP A 56 -16.06 7.15 -9.75
N PRO A 57 -15.22 6.70 -8.80
CA PRO A 57 -14.04 5.89 -9.12
C PRO A 57 -14.36 4.61 -9.90
N LYS A 58 -15.57 4.05 -9.76
CA LYS A 58 -16.04 2.85 -10.48
C LYS A 58 -16.19 3.09 -11.98
N ASP A 59 -16.44 4.33 -12.40
CA ASP A 59 -16.53 4.70 -13.82
C ASP A 59 -15.19 4.55 -14.55
N MET A 60 -14.08 4.46 -13.80
CA MET A 60 -12.76 4.24 -14.35
C MET A 60 -12.49 2.77 -14.71
N VAL A 61 -13.36 1.84 -14.31
CA VAL A 61 -13.21 0.41 -14.62
C VAL A 61 -13.62 0.16 -16.08
N PRO A 62 -12.69 -0.19 -16.98
CA PRO A 62 -13.01 -0.46 -18.38
C PRO A 62 -14.02 -1.60 -18.47
N PHE A 63 -15.02 -1.50 -19.36
CA PHE A 63 -16.06 -2.52 -19.56
C PHE A 63 -17.03 -2.73 -18.38
N GLY A 64 -17.05 -1.81 -17.41
CA GLY A 64 -18.05 -1.74 -16.35
C GLY A 64 -17.90 -2.77 -15.22
N MET A 65 -18.85 -2.74 -14.28
CA MET A 65 -18.79 -3.46 -12.99
C MET A 65 -19.37 -4.88 -13.06
N THR A 66 -18.96 -5.69 -14.03
CA THR A 66 -19.42 -7.09 -14.16
C THR A 66 -18.44 -8.07 -13.53
N GLY A 67 -18.93 -9.12 -12.87
CA GLY A 67 -18.08 -10.13 -12.21
C GLY A 67 -17.16 -10.92 -13.14
N LEU A 68 -17.43 -10.91 -14.45
CA LEU A 68 -16.59 -11.53 -15.48
C LEU A 68 -15.48 -10.59 -15.97
N ASN A 69 -15.52 -9.31 -15.61
CA ASN A 69 -14.55 -8.32 -16.03
C ASN A 69 -13.24 -8.44 -15.19
N PRO A 70 -12.08 -8.76 -15.79
CA PRO A 70 -10.82 -8.82 -15.07
C PRO A 70 -10.41 -7.47 -14.45
N PHE A 71 -10.82 -6.34 -15.05
CA PHE A 71 -10.48 -5.02 -14.53
C PHE A 71 -11.23 -4.67 -13.23
N LEU A 72 -12.45 -5.19 -13.07
CA LEU A 72 -13.17 -5.11 -11.79
C LEU A 72 -12.37 -5.78 -10.67
N TRP A 73 -11.79 -6.96 -10.94
CA TRP A 73 -11.00 -7.68 -9.94
C TRP A 73 -9.71 -6.95 -9.59
N LEU A 74 -9.05 -6.33 -10.57
CA LEU A 74 -7.88 -5.48 -10.31
C LEU A 74 -8.25 -4.26 -9.44
N TYR A 75 -9.38 -3.61 -9.73
CA TYR A 75 -9.92 -2.52 -8.93
C TYR A 75 -10.20 -2.98 -7.49
N ALA A 76 -10.87 -4.12 -7.32
CA ALA A 76 -11.19 -4.68 -6.01
C ALA A 76 -9.93 -5.05 -5.21
N VAL A 77 -8.95 -5.69 -5.85
CA VAL A 77 -7.66 -6.03 -5.22
C VAL A 77 -6.91 -4.77 -4.80
N ALA A 78 -6.86 -3.75 -5.65
CA ALA A 78 -6.27 -2.46 -5.31
C ALA A 78 -6.98 -1.83 -4.10
N GLY A 79 -8.32 -1.88 -4.05
CA GLY A 79 -9.11 -1.41 -2.91
C GLY A 79 -8.80 -2.15 -1.62
N VAL A 80 -8.75 -3.48 -1.64
CA VAL A 80 -8.41 -4.30 -0.47
C VAL A 80 -6.98 -3.99 0.01
N LEU A 81 -6.01 -3.95 -0.90
CA LEU A 81 -4.61 -3.62 -0.56
C LEU A 81 -4.46 -2.19 -0.05
N TYR A 82 -5.23 -1.25 -0.62
CA TYR A 82 -5.27 0.13 -0.17
C TYR A 82 -5.80 0.22 1.28
N LEU A 83 -6.90 -0.46 1.60
CA LEU A 83 -7.49 -0.43 2.94
C LEU A 83 -6.62 -1.16 3.97
N THR A 84 -6.19 -2.37 3.64
CA THR A 84 -5.30 -3.15 4.50
C THR A 84 -3.97 -2.43 4.74
N GLY A 85 -3.45 -1.73 3.73
CA GLY A 85 -2.25 -0.90 3.87
C GLY A 85 -2.39 0.19 4.93
N ALA A 86 -3.57 0.78 5.13
CA ALA A 86 -3.80 1.78 6.18
C ALA A 86 -3.62 1.19 7.60
N VAL A 87 -3.93 -0.11 7.76
CA VAL A 87 -3.83 -0.82 9.05
C VAL A 87 -2.46 -1.49 9.22
N LEU A 88 -1.95 -2.09 8.15
CA LEU A 88 -0.77 -2.96 8.19
C LEU A 88 0.55 -2.21 7.96
N ALA A 89 0.56 -1.00 7.39
CA ALA A 89 1.82 -0.30 7.10
C ALA A 89 2.74 -0.17 8.32
N LEU A 90 2.19 0.23 9.48
CA LEU A 90 2.97 0.38 10.70
C LEU A 90 3.46 -0.97 11.25
N PRO A 91 2.62 -2.00 11.45
CA PRO A 91 3.09 -3.34 11.81
C PRO A 91 4.17 -3.89 10.88
N LEU A 92 3.99 -3.77 9.56
CA LEU A 92 4.96 -4.24 8.57
C LEU A 92 6.29 -3.48 8.66
N ALA A 93 6.27 -2.17 8.93
CA ALA A 93 7.47 -1.39 9.14
C ALA A 93 8.22 -1.81 10.41
N ILE A 94 7.51 -2.01 11.52
CA ILE A 94 8.09 -2.47 12.79
C ILE A 94 8.77 -3.84 12.61
N VAL A 95 8.07 -4.79 11.98
CA VAL A 95 8.61 -6.13 11.74
C VAL A 95 9.86 -6.07 10.85
N ALA A 96 9.85 -5.25 9.80
CA ALA A 96 10.98 -5.10 8.90
C ALA A 96 12.21 -4.49 9.59
N VAL A 97 12.01 -3.43 10.39
CA VAL A 97 13.10 -2.81 11.15
C VAL A 97 13.65 -3.78 12.19
N ALA A 98 12.78 -4.48 12.92
CA ALA A 98 13.19 -5.49 13.89
C ALA A 98 13.99 -6.63 13.25
N LEU A 99 13.56 -7.11 12.07
CA LEU A 99 14.27 -8.13 11.29
C LEU A 99 15.66 -7.64 10.88
N VAL A 100 15.76 -6.44 10.31
CA VAL A 100 17.04 -5.85 9.88
C VAL A 100 17.99 -5.63 11.06
N ALA A 101 17.47 -5.21 12.21
CA ALA A 101 18.26 -4.99 13.42
C ALA A 101 18.79 -6.32 14.01
N ARG A 102 17.95 -7.37 14.05
CA ARG A 102 18.31 -8.66 14.64
C ARG A 102 19.23 -9.50 13.75
N GLU A 103 19.04 -9.45 12.43
CA GLU A 103 19.74 -10.31 11.47
C GLU A 103 20.68 -9.53 10.55
N ARG A 104 21.28 -8.44 11.04
CA ARG A 104 22.08 -7.50 10.25
C ARG A 104 23.22 -8.16 9.45
N GLU A 105 23.82 -9.22 10.00
CA GLU A 105 24.95 -9.94 9.40
C GLU A 105 24.51 -11.10 8.50
N ALA A 106 23.34 -11.69 8.78
CA ALA A 106 22.81 -12.84 8.04
C ALA A 106 22.02 -12.42 6.78
N VAL A 107 21.44 -11.21 6.77
CA VAL A 107 20.61 -10.73 5.65
C VAL A 107 21.48 -9.99 4.61
N PRO A 108 21.37 -10.31 3.31
CA PRO A 108 22.05 -9.59 2.24
C PRO A 108 21.74 -8.08 2.28
N ARG A 109 22.72 -7.25 1.89
CA ARG A 109 22.55 -5.78 1.89
C ARG A 109 21.35 -5.34 1.04
N ALA A 110 21.18 -5.93 -0.14
CA ALA A 110 20.05 -5.63 -1.02
C ALA A 110 18.69 -5.92 -0.35
N THR A 111 18.55 -7.07 0.31
CA THR A 111 17.33 -7.43 1.04
C THR A 111 17.05 -6.47 2.20
N ARG A 112 18.10 -6.05 2.95
CA ARG A 112 17.97 -5.02 3.99
C ARG A 112 17.49 -3.69 3.41
N SER A 113 18.08 -3.25 2.31
CA SER A 113 17.67 -2.02 1.63
C SER A 113 16.21 -2.08 1.19
N LEU A 114 15.75 -3.20 0.64
CA LEU A 114 14.34 -3.38 0.25
C LEU A 114 13.39 -3.31 1.45
N LEU A 115 13.73 -3.99 2.55
CA LEU A 115 12.94 -3.98 3.79
C LEU A 115 12.83 -2.58 4.40
N LEU A 116 13.96 -1.85 4.43
CA LEU A 116 13.99 -0.48 4.95
C LEU A 116 13.28 0.50 4.02
N ALA A 117 13.47 0.38 2.70
CA ALA A 117 12.77 1.18 1.72
C ALA A 117 11.25 0.96 1.79
N GLY A 118 10.81 -0.30 1.92
CA GLY A 118 9.40 -0.63 2.10
C GLY A 118 8.86 -0.14 3.44
N ALA A 119 9.63 -0.21 4.53
CA ALA A 119 9.23 0.35 5.82
C ALA A 119 9.06 1.87 5.77
N VAL A 120 10.06 2.59 5.24
CA VAL A 120 10.02 4.05 5.09
C VAL A 120 8.90 4.46 4.13
N GLY A 121 8.81 3.83 2.96
CA GLY A 121 7.77 4.12 1.97
C GLY A 121 6.36 3.85 2.51
N GLY A 122 6.17 2.74 3.24
CA GLY A 122 4.91 2.42 3.90
C GLY A 122 4.51 3.45 4.95
N LEU A 123 5.46 3.93 5.75
CA LEU A 123 5.23 5.01 6.71
C LEU A 123 4.91 6.34 6.03
N LEU A 124 5.63 6.70 4.96
CA LEU A 124 5.35 7.92 4.20
C LEU A 124 3.95 7.90 3.63
N VAL A 125 3.54 6.78 3.01
CA VAL A 125 2.18 6.57 2.51
C VAL A 125 1.15 6.64 3.64
N LEU A 126 1.43 6.02 4.79
CA LEU A 126 0.55 6.05 5.95
C LEU A 126 0.34 7.48 6.45
N VAL A 127 1.41 8.25 6.62
CA VAL A 127 1.33 9.67 7.01
C VAL A 127 0.61 10.49 5.95
N ALA A 128 0.87 10.25 4.68
CA ALA A 128 0.26 10.97 3.56
C ALA A 128 -1.27 10.86 3.58
N ARG A 129 -1.84 9.72 3.99
CA ARG A 129 -3.31 9.53 4.12
C ARG A 129 -3.99 10.55 5.03
N PHE A 130 -3.25 11.14 5.97
CA PHE A 130 -3.78 12.11 6.91
C PHE A 130 -3.54 13.57 6.47
N THR A 131 -3.03 13.79 5.26
CA THR A 131 -2.89 15.13 4.69
C THR A 131 -4.20 15.59 4.06
N PRO A 132 -4.55 16.90 4.11
CA PRO A 132 -5.83 17.38 3.60
C PRO A 132 -6.15 16.98 2.14
N PRO A 133 -5.22 17.10 1.17
CA PRO A 133 -5.52 16.71 -0.22
C PRO A 133 -5.82 15.22 -0.39
N LEU A 134 -5.27 14.37 0.47
CA LEU A 134 -5.43 12.91 0.38
C LEU A 134 -6.63 12.39 1.17
N LEU A 135 -7.19 13.20 2.07
CA LEU A 135 -8.49 12.92 2.68
C LEU A 135 -9.62 13.01 1.63
N ASP A 136 -9.54 13.96 0.70
CA ASP A 136 -10.50 14.05 -0.40
C ASP A 136 -10.37 12.86 -1.36
N MET A 137 -9.14 12.45 -1.68
CA MET A 137 -8.89 11.20 -2.41
C MET A 137 -9.48 9.99 -1.69
N HIS A 138 -9.35 9.92 -0.36
CA HIS A 138 -9.89 8.81 0.42
C HIS A 138 -11.42 8.76 0.37
N ARG A 139 -12.08 9.91 0.52
CA ARG A 139 -13.53 10.03 0.41
C ARG A 139 -14.00 9.64 -0.97
N TRP A 140 -13.36 10.17 -2.01
CA TRP A 140 -13.65 9.84 -3.39
C TRP A 140 -13.53 8.33 -3.68
N TRP A 141 -12.49 7.67 -3.17
CA TRP A 141 -12.29 6.23 -3.39
C TRP A 141 -13.34 5.35 -2.68
N LEU A 142 -13.92 5.84 -1.59
CA LEU A 142 -14.90 5.10 -0.79
C LEU A 142 -16.36 5.36 -1.18
N ASP A 143 -16.60 6.32 -2.06
CA ASP A 143 -17.90 6.61 -2.68
C ASP A 143 -18.28 5.50 -3.67
#